data_AF-A0A524JAA8-F1
#
_entry.id   AF-A0A524JAA8-F1
#
_cell.length_a   1.000
_cell.length_b   1.000
_cell.length_c   1.000
_cell.angle_alpha   90.00
_cell.angle_beta   90.00
_cell.angle_gamma   90.00
#
_symmetry.space_group_name_H-M   'P 1'
#
loop_
_entity.id
_entity.type
_entity.pdbx_description
1 polymer ?
#
loop_
_entity_poly.entity_id
_entity_poly.type
_entity_poly.pdbx_seq_one_letter_code
_entity_poly.pdbx_strand_id
1 'polypeptide(L)' 'MAEEKCDCDCSTAPKLIFPCSGAADVGALADQAARQLTREGVGSMYCLAGLGGRVKSIMETTQQAGKILVIN' A
#
# COMPACT_ATOMS: atom_id res chain seq x y z
N MET A 1 -13.48 11.87 -12.78
CA MET A 1 -14.81 11.49 -12.24
C MET A 1 -14.74 11.62 -10.73
N ALA A 2 -15.64 12.45 -10.19
CA ALA A 2 -16.02 12.65 -8.78
C ALA A 2 -14.96 12.51 -7.68
N GLU A 3 -14.49 13.65 -7.20
CA GLU A 3 -13.85 13.78 -5.88
C GLU A 3 -14.98 13.87 -4.84
N GLU A 4 -15.38 12.74 -4.27
CA GLU A 4 -16.35 12.69 -3.18
C GLU A 4 -15.61 13.04 -1.88
N LYS A 5 -15.78 14.27 -1.42
CA LYS A 5 -15.20 14.77 -0.17
C LYS A 5 -16.08 14.29 0.98
N CYS A 6 -15.73 13.13 1.53
CA CYS A 6 -16.23 12.69 2.84
C CYS A 6 -15.49 13.52 3.90
N ASP A 7 -16.21 14.12 4.84
CA ASP A 7 -15.72 15.03 5.91
C ASP A 7 -14.87 14.30 6.98
N CYS A 8 -14.25 13.19 6.61
CA CYS A 8 -13.27 12.47 7.41
C CYS A 8 -11.86 12.88 6.94
N ASP A 9 -10.94 13.03 7.88
CA ASP A 9 -9.53 13.42 7.71
C ASP A 9 -8.68 12.42 6.88
N CYS A 10 -9.32 11.62 6.02
CA CYS A 10 -8.73 10.67 5.09
C CYS A 10 -7.75 11.30 4.10
N SER A 11 -7.73 12.64 3.99
CA SER A 11 -6.69 13.38 3.26
C SER A 11 -5.29 13.17 3.89
N THR A 12 -5.25 12.94 5.20
CA THR A 12 -4.04 12.74 6.01
C THR A 12 -3.73 11.26 6.25
N ALA A 13 -4.67 10.37 5.92
CA ALA A 13 -4.53 8.94 6.16
C ALA A 13 -3.43 8.31 5.28
N PRO A 14 -2.67 7.33 5.80
CA PRO A 14 -1.53 6.75 5.10
C PRO A 14 -1.97 6.06 3.80
N LYS A 15 -1.15 6.21 2.76
CA LYS A 15 -1.30 5.47 1.50
C LYS A 15 -0.33 4.31 1.52
N LEU A 16 -0.85 3.09 1.42
CA LEU A 16 -0.05 1.86 1.53
C LEU A 16 0.10 1.20 0.16
N ILE A 17 1.31 0.73 -0.12
CA ILE A 17 1.66 0.02 -1.35
C ILE A 17 2.11 -1.39 -0.99
N PHE A 18 1.42 -2.39 -1.51
CA PHE A 18 1.74 -3.81 -1.32
C PHE A 18 2.24 -4.41 -2.63
N PRO A 19 3.55 -4.40 -2.89
CA PRO A 19 4.14 -5.17 -3.99
C PRO A 19 4.12 -6.65 -3.59
N CYS A 20 3.15 -7.41 -4.10
CA CYS A 20 3.02 -8.83 -3.79
C CYS A 20 2.87 -9.62 -5.08
N SER A 21 4.02 -9.90 -5.65
CA SER A 21 4.20 -10.62 -6.91
C SER A 21 4.58 -12.10 -6.71
N GLY A 22 4.73 -12.53 -5.45
CA GLY A 22 4.97 -13.93 -5.10
C GLY A 22 6.24 -14.49 -5.74
N ALA A 23 6.13 -15.68 -6.32
CA ALA A 23 7.21 -16.37 -7.05
C ALA A 23 7.14 -16.14 -8.57
N ALA A 24 6.49 -15.06 -9.02
CA ALA A 24 6.39 -14.74 -10.44
C ALA A 24 7.61 -13.92 -10.92
N ASP A 25 8.01 -14.10 -12.18
CA ASP A 25 9.11 -13.34 -12.81
C ASP A 25 8.89 -11.82 -12.80
N VAL A 26 7.62 -11.39 -12.74
CA VAL A 26 7.22 -9.98 -12.65
C VAL A 26 7.51 -9.36 -11.28
N GLY A 27 7.98 -10.13 -10.30
CA GLY A 27 8.16 -9.61 -8.96
C GLY A 27 9.24 -8.58 -8.77
N ALA A 28 10.32 -8.69 -9.56
CA ALA A 28 11.32 -7.63 -9.64
C ALA A 28 10.71 -6.33 -10.20
N LEU A 29 9.83 -6.42 -11.20
CA LEU A 29 9.17 -5.24 -11.79
C LEU A 29 8.20 -4.59 -10.80
N ALA A 30 7.41 -5.38 -10.08
CA ALA A 30 6.50 -4.89 -9.05
C ALA A 30 7.24 -4.21 -7.90
N ASP A 31 8.36 -4.79 -7.43
CA ASP A 31 9.22 -4.17 -6.41
C ASP A 31 9.84 -2.87 -6.92
N GLN A 32 10.35 -2.83 -8.16
CA GLN A 32 10.90 -1.59 -8.73
C GLN A 32 9.84 -0.49 -8.87
N ALA A 33 8.64 -0.82 -9.34
CA ALA A 33 7.53 0.13 -9.43
C ALA A 33 7.14 0.67 -8.05
N ALA A 34 6.99 -0.21 -7.05
CA ALA A 34 6.65 0.19 -5.69
C ALA A 34 7.74 1.09 -5.05
N ARG A 35 9.02 0.75 -5.25
CA ARG A 35 10.15 1.59 -4.81
C ARG A 35 10.13 2.97 -5.44
N GLN A 36 9.82 3.06 -6.74
CA GLN A 36 9.72 4.33 -7.43
C GLN A 36 8.59 5.19 -6.82
N LEU A 37 7.40 4.62 -6.66
CA LEU A 37 6.25 5.30 -6.04
C LEU A 37 6.54 5.76 -4.60
N THR A 38 7.26 4.96 -3.82
CA THR A 38 7.68 5.36 -2.47
C THR A 38 8.71 6.48 -2.48
N ARG A 39 9.67 6.48 -3.42
CA ARG A 39 10.63 7.59 -3.59
C ARG A 39 9.95 8.89 -4.00
N GLU A 40 8.89 8.80 -4.79
CA GLU A 40 8.06 9.93 -5.22
C GLU A 40 7.09 10.42 -4.13
N GLY A 41 7.03 9.75 -2.97
CA GLY A 41 6.14 10.12 -1.87
C GLY A 41 4.66 9.80 -2.12
N VAL A 42 4.34 8.97 -3.12
CA VAL A 42 2.96 8.58 -3.45
C VAL A 42 2.36 7.70 -2.36
N GLY A 43 3.18 6.89 -1.69
CA GLY A 43 2.78 6.04 -0.57
C GLY A 43 3.95 5.21 -0.03
N SER A 44 3.72 4.52 1.09
CA SER A 44 4.76 3.72 1.76
C SER A 44 4.59 2.24 1.45
N MET A 45 5.69 1.57 1.10
CA MET A 45 5.68 0.11 0.93
C MET A 45 5.39 -0.62 2.23
N TYR A 46 4.54 -1.65 2.15
CA TYR A 46 4.15 -2.52 3.25
C TYR A 46 4.19 -4.00 2.84
N CYS A 47 4.40 -4.88 3.82
CA CYS A 47 4.53 -6.32 3.58
C CYS A 47 3.17 -7.02 3.58
N LEU A 48 2.77 -7.60 2.43
CA LEU A 48 1.53 -8.37 2.33
C LEU A 48 1.59 -9.66 3.17
N ALA A 49 2.75 -10.32 3.24
CA ALA A 49 2.93 -11.49 4.10
C ALA A 49 2.69 -11.18 5.58
N GLY A 50 3.09 -10.00 6.05
CA GLY A 50 2.80 -9.54 7.41
C GLY A 50 1.31 -9.27 7.66
N LEU A 51 0.57 -8.81 6.64
CA LEU A 51 -0.89 -8.68 6.70
C LEU A 51 -1.56 -10.06 6.79
N GLY A 52 -1.16 -11.01 5.93
CA GLY A 52 -1.65 -12.39 5.96
C GLY A 52 -1.33 -13.13 7.27
N GLY A 53 -0.17 -12.85 7.85
CA GLY A 53 0.25 -13.33 9.17
C GLY A 53 -0.41 -12.60 10.35
N ARG A 54 -1.33 -11.66 10.09
CA ARG A 54 -2.04 -10.85 11.10
C ARG A 54 -1.09 -10.16 12.09
N VAL A 55 0.06 -9.68 11.61
CA VAL A 55 0.98 -8.89 12.42
C VAL A 55 0.25 -7.62 12.87
N LYS A 56 0.10 -7.45 14.19
CA LYS A 56 -0.79 -6.43 14.78
C LYS A 56 -0.52 -5.02 14.25
N SER A 57 0.74 -4.59 14.19
CA SER A 57 1.11 -3.26 13.69
C SER A 57 0.75 -3.07 12.22
N ILE A 58 0.93 -4.08 11.38
CA ILE A 58 0.58 -4.03 9.95
C ILE A 58 -0.94 -3.98 9.80
N MET A 59 -1.67 -4.77 10.58
CA MET A 59 -3.14 -4.74 10.60
C MET A 59 -3.68 -3.35 10.99
N GLU A 60 -3.17 -2.78 12.07
CA GLU A 60 -3.60 -1.47 12.58
C GLU A 60 -3.32 -0.35 11.57
N THR A 61 -2.13 -0.32 10.96
CA THR A 61 -1.82 0.67 9.92
C THR A 61 -2.65 0.46 8.66
N THR A 62 -2.92 -0.79 8.28
CA THR A 62 -3.73 -1.11 7.09
C THR A 62 -5.19 -0.70 7.29
N GLN A 63 -5.75 -0.87 8.49
CA GLN A 63 -7.09 -0.40 8.82
C GLN A 63 -7.23 1.13 8.77
N GLN A 64 -6.14 1.84 9.07
CA GLN A 64 -6.09 3.30 9.03
C GLN A 64 -5.76 3.84 7.63
N ALA A 65 -5.47 2.99 6.65
CA ALA A 65 -5.05 3.42 5.33
C ALA A 65 -6.17 4.17 4.59
N GLY A 66 -5.86 5.37 4.11
CA GLY A 66 -6.78 6.13 3.27
C GLY A 66 -6.88 5.57 1.86
N LYS A 67 -5.79 4.95 1.37
CA LYS A 67 -5.74 4.24 0.09
C LYS A 67 -4.80 3.03 0.18
N ILE A 68 -5.16 1.97 -0.53
CA ILE A 68 -4.37 0.75 -0.65
C ILE A 68 -4.13 0.48 -2.12
N LEU A 69 -2.86 0.35 -2.51
CA LEU A 69 -2.43 -0.08 -3.82
C LEU A 69 -1.80 -1.48 -3.72
N VAL A 70 -2.23 -2.40 -4.57
CA VAL A 70 -1.64 -3.73 -4.70
C VAL A 70 -1.05 -3.87 -6.10
N ILE A 71 0.19 -4.38 -6.18
CA ILE A 71 0.90 -4.59 -7.45
C ILE A 71 1.25 -6.08 -7.53
N ASN A 72 0.74 -6.75 -8.57
CA ASN A 72 1.03 -8.15 -8.91
C ASN A 72 2.22 -8.28 -9.86
#